data_AF-A0A949TCB5-F1
#
_entry.id   AF-A0A949TCB5-F1
#
_cell.length_a   1.000
_cell.length_b   1.000
_cell.length_c   1.000
_cell.angle_alpha   90.00
_cell.angle_beta   90.00
_cell.angle_gamma   90.00
#
_symmetry.space_group_name_H-M   'P 1'
#
loop_
_entity.id
_entity.type
_entity.pdbx_description
1 polymer ?
#
loop_
_entity_poly.entity_id
_entity_poly.type
_entity_poly.pdbx_seq_one_letter_code
_entity_poly.pdbx_strand_id
1 'polypeptide(L)'
;MLARLLGRETPETTTLEVIGLVKGTYKPTTTFAADGWMTADKMVKKIDRALRSTGRLMDADSKALLVTAKKHLEPLAESNSSLLLTYRRPNPPPMTYPDVVTDPRWTEKFQAFRSAVEPLADKVFKSNFSADIAQKYAYADAATKAKAAKRDVGYRIAMATGM
;
A
#
# COMPACT_ATOMS: atom_id res chain seq x y z
N MET A 1 5.34 21.04 3.69
CA MET A 1 3.85 20.92 3.58
C MET A 1 3.33 19.48 3.63
N LEU A 2 4.10 18.50 4.17
CA LEU A 2 3.78 17.07 4.08
C LEU A 2 2.89 16.48 5.20
N ALA A 3 2.66 17.19 6.30
CA ALA A 3 1.96 16.64 7.48
C ALA A 3 0.42 16.54 7.31
N ARG A 4 -0.13 17.05 6.21
CA ARG A 4 -1.58 17.08 5.92
C ARG A 4 -2.00 16.19 4.74
N LEU A 5 -1.06 15.47 4.13
CA LEU A 5 -1.30 14.74 2.88
C LEU A 5 -2.18 13.48 3.06
N LEU A 6 -2.34 12.92 4.26
CA LEU A 6 -3.27 11.79 4.46
C LEU A 6 -4.75 12.22 4.67
N GLY A 7 -5.05 13.52 4.66
CA GLY A 7 -6.42 14.03 4.84
C GLY A 7 -7.16 14.39 3.54
N ARG A 8 -6.45 14.52 2.42
CA ARG A 8 -7.04 14.80 1.10
C ARG A 8 -6.49 13.77 0.11
N GLU A 9 -7.38 13.05 -0.56
CA GLU A 9 -6.98 12.12 -1.64
C GLU A 9 -6.42 12.94 -2.81
N THR A 10 -5.09 13.04 -2.89
CA THR A 10 -4.38 13.60 -4.05
C THR A 10 -3.57 12.52 -4.77
N PRO A 11 -3.17 12.72 -6.04
CA PRO A 11 -2.39 11.72 -6.78
C PRO A 11 -1.07 11.38 -6.09
N GLU A 12 -0.40 12.36 -5.51
CA GLU A 12 0.83 12.18 -4.74
C GLU A 12 0.62 11.26 -3.55
N THR A 13 -0.53 11.39 -2.87
CA THR A 13 -0.88 10.52 -1.73
C THR A 13 -1.12 9.11 -2.19
N THR A 14 -1.85 8.93 -3.31
CA THR A 14 -2.08 7.61 -3.90
C THR A 14 -0.77 6.97 -4.36
N THR A 15 0.12 7.75 -4.97
CA THR A 15 1.46 7.30 -5.35
C THR A 15 2.27 6.84 -4.13
N LEU A 16 2.32 7.64 -3.05
CA LEU A 16 3.01 7.25 -1.82
C LEU A 16 2.36 6.05 -1.11
N GLU A 17 1.04 5.91 -1.15
CA GLU A 17 0.35 4.74 -0.63
C GLU A 17 0.68 3.47 -1.43
N VAL A 18 0.75 3.55 -2.77
CA VAL A 18 1.17 2.44 -3.63
C VAL A 18 2.63 2.06 -3.37
N ILE A 19 3.54 3.04 -3.30
CA ILE A 19 4.95 2.80 -2.94
C ILE A 19 5.03 2.14 -1.56
N GLY A 20 4.27 2.65 -0.60
CA GLY A 20 4.21 2.08 0.74
C GLY A 20 3.69 0.64 0.76
N LEU A 21 2.71 0.32 -0.07
CA LEU A 21 2.17 -1.04 -0.23
C LEU A 21 3.24 -1.98 -0.79
N VAL A 22 3.97 -1.54 -1.81
CA VAL A 22 5.07 -2.30 -2.43
C VAL A 22 6.22 -2.51 -1.45
N LYS A 23 6.55 -1.52 -0.62
CA LYS A 23 7.61 -1.62 0.40
C LYS A 23 7.18 -2.30 1.69
N GLY A 24 5.90 -2.65 1.84
CA GLY A 24 5.36 -3.23 3.08
C GLY A 24 5.35 -2.23 4.25
N THR A 25 5.54 -0.94 3.98
CA THR A 25 5.46 0.14 4.97
C THR A 25 4.04 0.66 5.09
N TYR A 26 3.17 0.41 4.12
CA TYR A 26 1.73 0.63 4.26
C TYR A 26 1.07 -0.62 4.86
N LYS A 27 0.48 -0.48 6.04
CA LYS A 27 -0.39 -1.48 6.65
C LYS A 27 -1.83 -0.99 6.49
N PRO A 28 -2.66 -1.63 5.65
CA PRO A 28 -4.10 -1.41 5.66
C PRO A 28 -4.63 -1.69 7.07
N THR A 29 -5.74 -1.05 7.41
CA THR A 29 -6.40 -1.16 8.70
C THR A 29 -6.92 -2.56 9.04
N THR A 30 -6.81 -3.54 8.14
CA THR A 30 -7.27 -4.92 8.31
C THR A 30 -6.12 -5.91 8.17
N THR A 31 -6.19 -7.01 8.91
CA THR A 31 -5.24 -8.12 8.79
C THR A 31 -5.29 -8.66 7.36
N PHE A 32 -4.19 -8.55 6.61
CA PHE A 32 -4.11 -8.91 5.18
C PHE A 32 -4.61 -10.33 4.87
N ALA A 33 -4.63 -11.21 5.87
CA ALA A 33 -5.17 -12.57 5.77
C ALA A 33 -6.66 -12.62 5.42
N ALA A 34 -7.51 -11.81 6.06
CA ALA A 34 -8.96 -11.89 5.88
C ALA A 34 -9.49 -11.00 4.75
N ASP A 35 -8.89 -9.81 4.59
CA ASP A 35 -9.43 -8.70 3.80
C ASP A 35 -8.44 -8.13 2.76
N GLY A 36 -7.45 -8.93 2.35
CA GLY A 36 -6.45 -8.54 1.35
C GLY A 36 -7.08 -8.13 0.02
N TRP A 37 -8.10 -8.85 -0.44
CA TRP A 37 -8.82 -8.54 -1.68
C TRP A 37 -9.54 -7.17 -1.60
N MET A 38 -10.17 -6.85 -0.47
CA MET A 38 -10.80 -5.54 -0.26
C MET A 38 -9.78 -4.41 -0.26
N THR A 39 -8.59 -4.68 0.27
CA THR A 39 -7.49 -3.70 0.25
C THR A 39 -7.05 -3.43 -1.19
N ALA A 40 -6.87 -4.49 -1.99
CA ALA A 40 -6.53 -4.38 -3.40
C ALA A 40 -7.62 -3.61 -4.17
N ASP A 41 -8.90 -3.94 -3.97
CA ASP A 41 -10.04 -3.25 -4.59
C ASP A 41 -10.09 -1.75 -4.23
N LYS A 42 -9.93 -1.42 -2.94
CA LYS A 42 -9.87 -0.02 -2.49
C LYS A 42 -8.71 0.73 -3.15
N MET A 43 -7.56 0.08 -3.29
CA MET A 43 -6.39 0.69 -3.94
C MET A 43 -6.62 0.90 -5.44
N VAL A 44 -7.18 -0.08 -6.14
CA VAL A 44 -7.57 0.05 -7.56
C VAL A 44 -8.52 1.23 -7.75
N LYS A 45 -9.54 1.36 -6.91
CA LYS A 45 -10.50 2.48 -6.96
C LYS A 45 -9.83 3.84 -6.69
N LYS A 46 -8.87 3.91 -5.78
CA LYS A 46 -8.08 5.14 -5.53
C LYS A 46 -7.23 5.50 -6.75
N ILE A 47 -6.53 4.51 -7.32
CA ILE A 47 -5.72 4.70 -8.52
C ILE A 47 -6.59 5.22 -9.69
N ASP A 48 -7.76 4.62 -9.91
CA ASP A 48 -8.67 5.06 -10.96
C ASP A 48 -9.12 6.50 -10.78
N ARG A 49 -9.45 6.91 -9.54
CA ARG A 49 -9.78 8.30 -9.26
C ARG A 49 -8.61 9.23 -9.58
N ALA A 50 -7.41 8.92 -9.10
CA ALA A 50 -6.22 9.73 -9.33
C ALA A 50 -5.86 9.87 -10.82
N LEU A 51 -5.99 8.78 -11.59
CA LEU A 51 -5.75 8.79 -13.04
C LEU A 51 -6.82 9.60 -13.79
N ARG A 52 -8.09 9.55 -13.38
CA ARG A 52 -9.18 10.31 -14.00
C ARG A 52 -9.13 11.80 -13.68
N SER A 53 -8.90 12.17 -12.41
CA SER A 53 -8.94 13.57 -11.97
C SER A 53 -7.74 14.37 -12.48
N THR A 54 -6.59 13.72 -12.62
CA THR A 54 -5.29 14.41 -12.64
C THR A 54 -4.24 13.72 -13.50
N GLY A 55 -4.56 12.59 -14.16
CA GLY A 55 -3.60 11.81 -14.93
C GLY A 55 -3.00 12.52 -16.16
N ARG A 56 -3.45 13.74 -16.51
CA ARG A 56 -2.79 14.62 -17.50
C ARG A 56 -1.73 15.54 -16.88
N LEU A 57 -1.84 15.85 -15.59
CA LEU A 57 -0.94 16.74 -14.86
C LEU A 57 0.12 15.97 -14.06
N MET A 58 -0.01 14.65 -13.96
CA MET A 58 0.97 13.78 -13.31
C MET A 58 2.23 13.64 -14.16
N ASP A 59 3.38 13.53 -13.49
CA ASP A 59 4.62 13.14 -14.16
C ASP A 59 4.50 11.73 -14.75
N ALA A 60 5.26 11.49 -15.82
CA ALA A 60 5.16 10.27 -16.61
C ALA A 60 5.47 9.01 -15.78
N ASP A 61 6.44 9.10 -14.85
CA ASP A 61 6.87 7.98 -14.03
C ASP A 61 5.83 7.64 -12.96
N SER A 62 5.26 8.62 -12.25
CA SER A 62 4.16 8.38 -11.30
C SER A 62 2.93 7.82 -12.01
N LYS A 63 2.62 8.32 -13.22
CA LYS A 63 1.51 7.77 -14.01
C LYS A 63 1.78 6.32 -14.42
N ALA A 64 2.97 6.02 -14.91
CA ALA A 64 3.37 4.66 -15.26
C ALA A 64 3.31 3.72 -14.04
N LEU A 65 3.72 4.21 -12.87
CA LEU A 65 3.64 3.48 -11.61
C LEU A 65 2.19 3.14 -11.26
N LEU A 66 1.29 4.12 -11.29
CA LEU A 66 -0.12 3.89 -10.96
C LEU A 66 -0.79 2.93 -11.96
N VAL A 67 -0.53 3.08 -13.26
CA VAL A 67 -1.08 2.18 -14.29
C VAL A 67 -0.57 0.74 -14.11
N THR A 68 0.73 0.59 -13.85
CA THR A 68 1.34 -0.74 -13.64
C THR A 68 0.81 -1.37 -12.35
N ALA A 69 0.76 -0.60 -11.25
CA ALA A 69 0.21 -1.08 -9.98
C ALA A 69 -1.25 -1.54 -10.14
N LYS A 70 -2.08 -0.75 -10.84
CA LYS A 70 -3.48 -1.12 -11.13
C LYS A 70 -3.57 -2.47 -11.85
N LYS A 71 -2.83 -2.64 -12.95
CA LYS A 71 -2.83 -3.87 -13.76
C LYS A 71 -2.55 -5.13 -12.91
N HIS A 72 -1.70 -5.02 -11.90
CA HIS A 72 -1.35 -6.13 -11.03
C HIS A 72 -2.28 -6.27 -9.80
N LEU A 73 -2.93 -5.19 -9.36
CA LEU A 73 -3.86 -5.20 -8.22
C LEU A 73 -5.28 -5.64 -8.60
N GLU A 74 -5.74 -5.40 -9.84
CA GLU A 74 -7.04 -5.89 -10.33
C GLU A 74 -7.27 -7.39 -10.11
N PRO A 75 -6.38 -8.30 -10.56
CA PRO A 75 -6.57 -9.73 -10.32
C PRO A 75 -6.48 -10.14 -8.85
N LEU A 76 -5.85 -9.30 -8.00
CA LEU A 76 -5.81 -9.50 -6.54
C LEU A 76 -7.11 -9.04 -5.87
N ALA A 77 -7.76 -8.02 -6.42
CA ALA A 77 -9.06 -7.52 -5.96
C ALA A 77 -10.20 -8.51 -6.28
N GLU A 78 -10.07 -9.24 -7.38
CA GLU A 78 -11.05 -10.24 -7.84
C GLU A 78 -10.84 -11.63 -7.25
N SER A 79 -9.73 -11.87 -6.52
CA SER A 79 -9.43 -13.17 -5.92
C SER A 79 -9.59 -13.14 -4.41
N ASN A 80 -10.13 -14.23 -3.86
CA ASN A 80 -10.25 -14.39 -2.42
C ASN A 80 -8.86 -14.36 -1.78
N SER A 81 -8.65 -13.46 -0.81
CA SER A 81 -7.41 -13.42 -0.04
C SER A 81 -7.36 -14.43 1.10
N SER A 82 -8.49 -15.09 1.36
CA SER A 82 -8.68 -16.00 2.47
C SER A 82 -9.36 -17.30 2.05
N LEU A 83 -9.04 -18.35 2.80
CA LEU A 83 -9.71 -19.64 2.77
C LEU A 83 -10.44 -19.83 4.10
N LEU A 84 -11.71 -20.22 4.03
CA LEU A 84 -12.46 -20.66 5.20
C LEU A 84 -11.99 -22.06 5.56
N LEU A 85 -11.36 -22.24 6.73
CA LEU A 85 -11.21 -23.58 7.30
C LEU A 85 -12.55 -24.00 7.88
N THR A 86 -13.35 -24.72 7.10
CA THR A 86 -14.45 -25.51 7.67
C THR A 86 -13.86 -26.68 8.44
N TYR A 87 -13.52 -26.47 9.71
CA TYR A 87 -13.44 -27.58 10.66
C TYR A 87 -14.87 -28.11 10.84
N ARG A 88 -15.22 -29.20 10.15
CA ARG A 88 -16.38 -30.03 10.54
C ARG A 88 -16.05 -30.69 11.87
N ARG A 89 -16.20 -29.95 12.97
CA ARG A 89 -16.37 -30.57 14.29
C ARG A 89 -17.84 -31.00 14.40
N PRO A 90 -18.17 -32.24 14.80
CA PRO A 90 -19.55 -32.72 14.89
C PRO A 90 -20.43 -31.95 15.89
N ASN A 91 -19.88 -31.02 16.66
CA ASN A 91 -20.61 -30.19 17.60
C ASN A 91 -19.86 -28.85 17.83
N PRO A 92 -20.02 -27.83 16.98
CA PRO A 92 -19.37 -26.55 17.17
C PRO A 92 -20.01 -25.82 18.37
N PRO A 93 -19.23 -25.27 19.31
CA PRO A 93 -19.79 -24.39 20.34
C PRO A 93 -20.46 -23.16 19.67
N PRO A 94 -21.53 -22.60 20.27
CA PRO A 94 -22.17 -21.42 19.73
C PRO A 94 -21.16 -20.25 19.77
N MET A 95 -20.81 -19.71 18.59
CA MET A 95 -19.81 -18.64 18.33
C MET A 95 -18.33 -19.03 18.14
N THR A 96 -18.01 -20.15 17.48
CA THR A 96 -16.70 -20.25 16.81
C THR A 96 -16.77 -19.57 15.44
N TYR A 97 -16.17 -18.39 15.28
CA TYR A 97 -15.85 -17.86 13.95
C TYR A 97 -14.97 -18.90 13.22
N PRO A 98 -15.24 -19.22 11.94
CA PRO A 98 -14.39 -20.15 11.21
C PRO A 98 -12.96 -19.61 11.17
N ASP A 99 -11.97 -20.47 11.39
CA ASP A 99 -10.56 -20.08 11.25
C ASP A 99 -10.33 -19.63 9.80
N VAL A 100 -9.95 -18.36 9.63
CA VAL A 100 -9.66 -17.78 8.32
C VAL A 100 -8.16 -17.83 8.11
N VAL A 101 -7.71 -18.59 7.12
CA VAL A 101 -6.29 -18.66 6.75
C VAL A 101 -6.09 -17.89 5.45
N THR A 102 -4.96 -17.18 5.33
CA THR A 102 -4.59 -16.52 4.09
C THR A 102 -4.50 -17.52 2.93
N ASP A 103 -5.08 -17.21 1.78
CA ASP A 103 -4.89 -18.01 0.58
C ASP A 103 -3.41 -17.90 0.11
N PRO A 104 -2.65 -19.01 0.04
CA PRO A 104 -1.27 -18.98 -0.43
C PRO A 104 -1.14 -18.49 -1.87
N ARG A 105 -2.13 -18.78 -2.74
CA ARG A 105 -2.12 -18.30 -4.14
C ARG A 105 -2.29 -16.79 -4.22
N TRP A 106 -3.11 -16.23 -3.33
CA TRP A 106 -3.26 -14.78 -3.23
C TRP A 106 -1.97 -14.13 -2.74
N THR A 107 -1.32 -14.77 -1.75
CA THR A 107 -0.02 -14.33 -1.24
C THR A 107 1.06 -14.33 -2.32
N GLU A 108 1.14 -15.40 -3.13
CA GLU A 108 2.07 -15.50 -4.26
C GLU A 108 1.83 -14.38 -5.29
N LYS A 109 0.58 -14.15 -5.69
CA LYS A 109 0.22 -13.05 -6.59
C LYS A 109 0.58 -11.68 -6.01
N PHE A 110 0.41 -11.49 -4.70
CA PHE A 110 0.77 -10.25 -4.03
C PHE A 110 2.29 -10.04 -4.01
N GLN A 111 3.07 -11.09 -3.78
CA GLN A 111 4.53 -11.00 -3.91
C GLN A 111 4.97 -10.70 -5.34
N ALA A 112 4.34 -11.34 -6.34
CA ALA A 112 4.59 -11.05 -7.75
C ALA A 112 4.27 -9.58 -8.11
N PHE A 113 3.16 -9.04 -7.58
CA PHE A 113 2.85 -7.60 -7.67
C PHE A 113 3.99 -6.75 -7.09
N ARG A 114 4.45 -7.06 -5.87
CA ARG A 114 5.53 -6.29 -5.23
C ARG A 114 6.80 -6.30 -6.08
N SER A 115 7.26 -7.47 -6.50
CA SER A 115 8.46 -7.61 -7.33
C SER A 115 8.35 -6.89 -8.67
N ALA A 116 7.19 -6.93 -9.32
CA ALA A 116 6.99 -6.27 -10.62
C ALA A 116 6.98 -4.73 -10.52
N VAL A 117 6.46 -4.19 -9.41
CA VAL A 117 6.24 -2.74 -9.24
C VAL A 117 7.40 -2.06 -8.51
N GLU A 118 8.16 -2.81 -7.70
CA GLU A 118 9.25 -2.29 -6.86
C GLU A 118 10.28 -1.41 -7.58
N PRO A 119 10.84 -1.80 -8.74
CA PRO A 119 11.83 -0.96 -9.42
C PRO A 119 11.28 0.42 -9.81
N LEU A 120 10.02 0.46 -10.22
CA LEU A 120 9.34 1.69 -10.62
C LEU A 120 8.94 2.53 -9.39
N ALA A 121 8.51 1.87 -8.32
CA ALA A 121 8.23 2.51 -7.03
C ALA A 121 9.49 3.19 -6.46
N ASP A 122 10.65 2.53 -6.52
CA ASP A 122 11.91 3.09 -6.07
C ASP A 122 12.35 4.29 -6.90
N LYS A 123 12.22 4.19 -8.23
CA LYS A 123 12.53 5.31 -9.14
C LYS A 123 11.69 6.53 -8.79
N VAL A 124 10.37 6.38 -8.72
CA VAL A 124 9.43 7.47 -8.44
C VAL A 124 9.66 8.05 -7.04
N PHE A 125 9.90 7.21 -6.04
CA PHE A 125 10.20 7.69 -4.68
C PHE A 125 11.45 8.57 -4.66
N LYS A 126 12.54 8.08 -5.29
CA LYS A 126 13.82 8.80 -5.36
C LYS A 126 13.70 10.11 -6.13
N SER A 127 12.99 10.13 -7.26
CA SER A 127 12.89 11.34 -8.07
C SER A 127 11.95 12.39 -7.48
N ASN A 128 10.82 11.97 -6.89
CA ASN A 128 9.72 12.90 -6.61
C ASN A 128 9.50 13.20 -5.12
N PHE A 129 9.99 12.35 -4.21
CA PHE A 129 9.63 12.45 -2.78
C PHE A 129 10.83 12.45 -1.83
N SER A 130 11.92 11.78 -2.20
CA SER A 130 13.08 11.55 -1.34
C SER A 130 13.65 12.86 -0.74
N ALA A 131 13.96 13.83 -1.60
CA ALA A 131 14.59 15.09 -1.20
C ALA A 131 13.70 15.93 -0.28
N ASP A 132 12.41 16.06 -0.58
CA ASP A 132 11.46 16.81 0.25
C ASP A 132 11.29 16.16 1.63
N ILE A 133 11.23 14.82 1.69
CA ILE A 133 11.16 14.07 2.95
C ILE A 133 12.46 14.25 3.75
N ALA A 134 13.64 14.14 3.11
CA ALA A 134 14.92 14.34 3.76
C ALA A 134 15.05 15.77 4.32
N GLN A 135 14.70 16.78 3.53
CA GLN A 135 14.72 18.18 3.94
C GLN A 135 13.77 18.45 5.11
N LYS A 136 12.55 17.89 5.06
CA LYS A 136 11.55 18.02 6.14
C LYS A 136 12.05 17.52 7.48
N TYR A 137 12.87 16.47 7.49
CA TYR A 137 13.33 15.81 8.72
C TYR A 137 14.82 16.04 9.03
N ALA A 138 15.54 16.84 8.23
CA ALA A 138 16.96 17.12 8.40
C ALA A 138 17.27 17.65 9.82
N TYR A 139 16.45 18.58 10.30
CA TYR A 139 16.61 19.23 11.61
C TYR A 139 15.57 18.81 12.65
N ALA A 140 14.76 17.78 12.36
CA ALA A 140 13.76 17.29 13.29
C ALA A 140 14.42 16.59 14.48
N ASP A 141 13.91 16.85 15.68
CA ASP A 141 14.35 16.20 16.91
C ASP A 141 13.95 14.70 16.95
N ALA A 142 14.53 13.96 17.89
CA ALA A 142 14.29 12.52 18.02
C ALA A 142 12.80 12.20 18.27
N ALA A 143 12.10 13.04 19.04
CA ALA A 143 10.68 12.85 19.32
C ALA A 143 9.82 13.03 18.05
N THR A 144 10.11 14.03 17.22
CA THR A 144 9.42 14.25 15.94
C THR A 144 9.69 13.11 14.96
N LYS A 145 10.94 12.65 14.85
CA LYS A 145 11.30 11.49 14.02
C LYS A 145 10.60 10.21 14.48
N ALA A 146 10.52 9.96 15.79
CA ALA A 146 9.79 8.83 16.36
C ALA A 146 8.27 8.92 16.08
N LYS A 147 7.69 10.12 16.11
CA LYS A 147 6.29 10.33 15.74
C LYS A 147 6.06 10.12 14.24
N ALA A 148 6.97 10.58 13.39
CA ALA A 148 6.94 10.38 11.95
C ALA A 148 7.06 8.89 11.58
N ALA A 149 7.95 8.14 12.23
CA ALA A 149 8.07 6.68 12.07
C ALA A 149 6.74 5.94 12.28
N LYS A 150 5.88 6.47 13.16
CA LYS A 150 4.57 5.89 13.47
C LYS A 150 3.46 6.31 12.50
N ARG A 151 3.54 7.50 11.90
CA ARG A 151 2.37 8.15 11.24
C ARG A 151 2.60 8.59 9.80
N ASP A 152 3.84 8.78 9.36
CA ASP A 152 4.18 9.30 8.04
C ASP A 152 4.69 8.17 7.13
N VAL A 153 3.91 7.82 6.10
CA VAL A 153 4.25 6.76 5.14
C VAL A 153 5.52 7.10 4.37
N GLY A 154 5.71 8.37 3.97
CA GLY A 154 6.91 8.81 3.26
C GLY A 154 8.17 8.63 4.10
N TYR A 155 8.11 9.00 5.37
CA TYR A 155 9.23 8.78 6.29
C TYR A 155 9.52 7.29 6.50
N ARG A 156 8.48 6.45 6.60
CA ARG A 156 8.65 4.99 6.72
C ARG A 156 9.28 4.37 5.47
N ILE A 157 8.91 4.85 4.28
CA ILE A 157 9.55 4.43 3.02
C ILE A 157 11.03 4.83 3.03
N ALA A 158 11.34 6.09 3.36
CA ALA A 158 12.73 6.59 3.41
C ALA A 158 13.62 5.71 4.31
N MET A 159 13.14 5.39 5.53
CA MET A 159 13.82 4.50 6.46
C MET A 159 14.00 3.07 5.92
N ALA A 160 13.03 2.55 5.18
CA ALA A 160 13.11 1.21 4.57
C ALA A 160 14.06 1.17 3.37
N THR A 161 14.30 2.29 2.71
CA THR A 161 15.18 2.41 1.53
C THR A 161 16.59 2.89 1.85
N GLY A 162 16.92 3.09 3.13
CA GLY A 162 18.26 3.51 3.56
C GLY A 162 18.61 4.96 3.19
N MET A 163 17.62 5.86 3.20
CA MET A 163 17.85 7.30 3.16
C MET A 163 18.23 7.88 4.52
#